data_AF-A0A1V3IDP0-F1
#
_entry.id   AF-A0A1V3IDP0-F1
#
_cell.length_a   1.000
_cell.length_b   1.000
_cell.length_c   1.000
_cell.angle_alpha   90.00
_cell.angle_beta   90.00
_cell.angle_gamma   90.00
#
_symmetry.space_group_name_H-M   'P 1'
#
loop_
_entity.id
_entity.type
_entity.pdbx_description
1 polymer ?
#
loop_
_entity_poly.entity_id
_entity_poly.type
_entity_poly.pdbx_seq_one_letter_code
_entity_poly.pdbx_strand_id
1 'polypeptide(L)'
;MMTLICLFFLKRYDRNNILKNKKRNDFTDILLFMDFDRHHLDKIDNPLEYNKLLNCLPEMLNLFDNSIENGKLFISYPMVEAFKHPITNHELWDISLGKQYKSHVSCICDKKLENFNNHFLNKEQWSSFLLPHIFIVNFIINQRFDYPLNYQEINKFNQNTIYQKQHQDYIIPENKCLVLSPFALFLLEFLGEKLFDEWQNILNEIGK
;
A
#
# COMPACT_ATOMS: atom_id res chain seq x y z
N MET A 1 -17.00 -26.26 4.13
CA MET A 1 -17.47 -24.96 3.59
C MET A 1 -16.64 -23.89 4.28
N MET A 2 -15.62 -23.36 3.60
CA MET A 2 -14.69 -22.40 4.19
C MET A 2 -15.48 -21.14 4.53
N THR A 3 -15.59 -20.81 5.82
CA THR A 3 -16.34 -19.65 6.27
C THR A 3 -15.54 -18.43 5.87
N LEU A 4 -16.06 -17.63 4.94
CA LEU A 4 -15.43 -16.39 4.50
C LEU A 4 -15.59 -15.31 5.58
N ILE A 5 -14.60 -15.26 6.46
CA ILE A 5 -14.53 -14.34 7.60
C ILE A 5 -14.65 -12.88 7.11
N CYS A 6 -13.97 -12.55 6.00
CA CYS A 6 -13.94 -11.19 5.47
C CYS A 6 -15.30 -10.71 4.95
N LEU A 7 -15.97 -11.47 4.08
CA LEU A 7 -17.28 -11.06 3.57
C LEU A 7 -18.32 -10.97 4.69
N PHE A 8 -18.27 -11.88 5.66
CA PHE A 8 -19.12 -11.81 6.84
C PHE A 8 -18.85 -10.54 7.66
N PHE A 9 -17.57 -10.21 7.88
CA PHE A 9 -17.16 -8.98 8.54
C PHE A 9 -17.65 -7.73 7.78
N LEU A 10 -17.42 -7.65 6.47
CA LEU A 10 -17.85 -6.52 5.63
C LEU A 10 -19.37 -6.31 5.69
N LYS A 11 -20.16 -7.39 5.66
CA LYS A 11 -21.62 -7.31 5.81
C LYS A 11 -22.07 -6.73 7.16
N ARG A 12 -21.30 -6.94 8.23
CA ARG A 12 -21.63 -6.39 9.56
C ARG A 12 -21.50 -4.87 9.61
N TYR A 13 -20.64 -4.29 8.76
CA TYR A 13 -20.40 -2.84 8.66
C TYR A 13 -21.05 -2.19 7.44
N ASP A 14 -21.84 -2.95 6.66
CA ASP A 14 -22.54 -2.50 5.46
C ASP A 14 -23.78 -1.65 5.81
N ARG A 15 -23.56 -0.38 6.13
CA ARG A 15 -24.62 0.58 6.51
C ARG A 15 -25.68 0.76 5.43
N ASN A 16 -25.30 0.62 4.16
CA ASN A 16 -26.17 0.87 3.02
C ASN A 16 -26.83 -0.41 2.47
N ASN A 17 -26.62 -1.56 3.13
CA ASN A 17 -27.14 -2.87 2.72
C ASN A 17 -26.75 -3.28 1.28
N ILE A 18 -25.63 -2.78 0.74
CA ILE A 18 -25.12 -3.10 -0.60
C ILE A 18 -24.75 -4.58 -0.71
N LEU A 19 -24.22 -5.14 0.38
CA LEU A 19 -23.73 -6.50 0.52
C LEU A 19 -24.77 -7.47 1.10
N LYS A 20 -25.92 -6.97 1.60
CA LYS A 20 -26.94 -7.76 2.32
C LYS A 20 -27.24 -9.10 1.63
N ASN A 21 -27.58 -9.04 0.34
CA ASN A 21 -27.95 -10.22 -0.46
C ASN A 21 -26.77 -10.81 -1.27
N LYS A 22 -25.58 -10.20 -1.19
CA LYS A 22 -24.42 -10.65 -1.94
C LYS A 22 -23.81 -11.91 -1.33
N LYS A 23 -23.40 -12.86 -2.16
CA LYS A 23 -22.67 -14.07 -1.77
C LYS A 23 -21.22 -13.94 -2.19
N ARG A 24 -20.34 -14.82 -1.69
CA ARG A 24 -18.94 -14.79 -2.11
C ARG A 24 -18.80 -14.92 -3.63
N ASN A 25 -19.58 -15.79 -4.25
CA ASN A 25 -19.49 -16.01 -5.70
C ASN A 25 -19.99 -14.82 -6.54
N ASP A 26 -20.53 -13.76 -5.91
CA ASP A 26 -20.88 -12.51 -6.61
C ASP A 26 -19.68 -11.58 -6.81
N PHE A 27 -18.51 -11.95 -6.29
CA PHE A 27 -17.26 -11.20 -6.40
C PHE A 27 -16.19 -12.07 -7.04
N THR A 28 -15.27 -11.50 -7.81
CA THR A 28 -14.06 -12.20 -8.22
C THR A 28 -13.01 -12.10 -7.11
N ASP A 29 -12.87 -10.89 -6.56
CA ASP A 29 -11.80 -10.50 -5.66
C ASP A 29 -12.31 -9.63 -4.52
N ILE A 30 -11.66 -9.73 -3.37
CA ILE A 30 -11.79 -8.81 -2.23
C ILE A 30 -10.41 -8.22 -1.97
N LEU A 31 -10.29 -6.90 -2.13
CA LEU A 31 -9.05 -6.16 -1.91
C LEU A 31 -9.28 -5.19 -0.75
N LEU A 32 -8.40 -5.22 0.23
CA LEU A 32 -8.42 -4.38 1.42
C LEU A 32 -7.22 -3.44 1.35
N PHE A 33 -7.46 -2.14 1.46
CA PHE A 33 -6.41 -1.13 1.57
C PHE A 33 -6.52 -0.48 2.94
N MET A 34 -5.40 -0.40 3.64
CA MET A 34 -5.36 0.09 5.02
C MET A 34 -4.19 1.04 5.20
N ASP A 35 -4.43 2.09 5.98
CA ASP A 35 -3.41 3.05 6.37
C ASP A 35 -2.66 2.54 7.60
N PHE A 36 -1.33 2.60 7.57
CA PHE A 36 -0.46 2.38 8.72
C PHE A 36 -0.17 3.71 9.44
N ASP A 37 -1.23 4.42 9.82
CA ASP A 37 -1.11 5.68 10.53
C ASP A 37 -1.53 5.56 12.01
N ARG A 38 -1.10 6.57 12.78
CA ARG A 38 -1.48 6.72 14.18
C ARG A 38 -2.83 7.45 14.33
N HIS A 39 -3.64 7.65 13.27
CA HIS A 39 -4.86 8.49 13.34
C HIS A 39 -5.86 8.02 14.38
N HIS A 40 -5.97 6.71 14.58
CA HIS A 40 -6.85 6.13 15.59
C HIS A 40 -6.32 6.30 17.01
N LEU A 41 -5.00 6.47 17.15
CA LEU A 41 -4.28 6.59 18.41
C LEU A 41 -4.04 8.04 18.85
N ASP A 42 -4.21 9.03 17.97
CA ASP A 42 -4.27 10.45 18.37
C ASP A 42 -5.42 10.72 19.38
N LYS A 43 -6.41 9.82 19.45
CA LYS A 43 -7.51 9.85 20.42
C LYS A 43 -7.26 8.95 21.64
N ILE A 44 -6.17 8.21 21.65
CA ILE A 44 -5.90 7.12 22.57
C ILE A 44 -4.45 7.27 23.04
N ASP A 45 -4.28 7.95 24.17
CA ASP A 45 -3.00 8.08 24.89
C ASP A 45 -2.46 6.73 25.43
N ASN A 46 -2.92 5.60 24.91
CA ASN A 46 -2.61 4.26 25.41
C ASN A 46 -1.61 3.53 24.51
N PRO A 47 -0.33 3.41 24.92
CA PRO A 47 0.69 2.61 24.23
C PRO A 47 0.27 1.15 23.97
N LEU A 48 -0.66 0.60 24.76
CA LEU A 48 -1.15 -0.77 24.59
C LEU A 48 -1.89 -0.97 23.27
N GLU A 49 -2.60 0.04 22.76
CA GLU A 49 -3.34 -0.09 21.51
C GLU A 49 -2.44 -0.03 20.27
N TYR A 50 -1.38 0.79 20.32
CA TYR A 50 -0.36 0.81 19.28
C TYR A 50 0.38 -0.52 19.21
N ASN A 51 0.81 -1.05 20.35
CA ASN A 51 1.44 -2.36 20.42
C ASN A 51 0.49 -3.48 19.95
N LYS A 52 -0.83 -3.35 20.21
CA LYS A 52 -1.82 -4.28 19.71
C LYS A 52 -1.90 -4.26 18.19
N LEU A 53 -1.88 -3.08 17.55
CA LEU A 53 -1.82 -2.95 16.09
C LEU A 53 -0.58 -3.64 15.53
N LEU A 54 0.60 -3.35 16.07
CA LEU A 54 1.86 -3.97 15.61
C LEU A 54 1.81 -5.49 15.74
N ASN A 55 1.27 -6.01 16.84
CA ASN A 55 1.19 -7.45 17.08
C ASN A 55 0.10 -8.14 16.23
N CYS A 56 -0.99 -7.48 15.89
CA CYS A 56 -2.07 -8.08 15.10
C CYS A 56 -1.83 -8.02 13.59
N LEU A 57 -0.99 -7.10 13.10
CA LEU A 57 -0.73 -6.94 11.67
C LEU A 57 -0.17 -8.19 10.99
N PRO A 58 0.81 -8.92 11.57
CA PRO A 58 1.25 -10.20 11.00
C PRO A 58 0.11 -11.21 10.85
N GLU A 59 -0.78 -11.30 11.84
CA GLU A 59 -1.95 -12.19 11.79
C GLU A 59 -2.95 -11.76 10.72
N MET A 60 -3.20 -10.44 10.59
CA MET A 60 -4.05 -9.89 9.55
C MET A 60 -3.47 -10.13 8.16
N LEU A 61 -2.17 -9.91 7.96
CA LEU A 61 -1.49 -10.14 6.68
C LEU A 61 -1.46 -11.62 6.28
N ASN A 62 -1.39 -12.54 7.25
CA ASN A 62 -1.52 -13.97 7.00
C ASN A 62 -2.97 -14.39 6.71
N LEU A 63 -3.95 -13.78 7.37
CA LEU A 63 -5.36 -14.07 7.13
C LEU A 63 -5.84 -13.53 5.78
N PHE A 64 -5.34 -12.35 5.39
CA PHE A 64 -5.72 -11.61 4.19
C PHE A 64 -4.59 -11.61 3.15
N ASP A 65 -4.13 -12.80 2.74
CA ASP A 65 -2.97 -12.99 1.88
C ASP A 65 -3.34 -13.08 0.37
N ASN A 66 -4.58 -13.43 0.04
CA ASN A 66 -5.03 -13.66 -1.33
C ASN A 66 -6.43 -13.07 -1.60
N SER A 67 -6.63 -12.52 -2.79
CA SER A 67 -7.84 -11.77 -3.13
C SER A 67 -9.10 -12.63 -3.24
N ILE A 68 -8.95 -13.94 -3.42
CA ILE A 68 -10.07 -14.84 -3.70
C ILE A 68 -10.71 -15.35 -2.40
N GLU A 69 -9.94 -15.74 -1.41
CA GLU A 69 -10.49 -16.37 -0.21
C GLU A 69 -10.97 -15.34 0.80
N ASN A 70 -10.12 -14.97 1.75
CA ASN A 70 -10.43 -13.96 2.76
C ASN A 70 -10.16 -12.54 2.25
N GLY A 71 -9.67 -12.38 1.02
CA GLY A 71 -9.28 -11.09 0.47
C GLY A 71 -7.82 -10.77 0.76
N LYS A 72 -7.28 -9.82 0.02
CA LYS A 72 -5.86 -9.44 0.11
C LYS A 72 -5.70 -8.07 0.76
N LEU A 73 -4.88 -7.99 1.80
CA LEU A 73 -4.59 -6.75 2.52
C LEU A 73 -3.34 -6.07 1.98
N PHE A 74 -3.50 -4.82 1.58
CA PHE A 74 -2.46 -3.90 1.18
C PHE A 74 -2.32 -2.78 2.21
N ILE A 75 -1.08 -2.43 2.55
CA ILE A 75 -0.78 -1.42 3.56
C ILE A 75 -0.14 -0.20 2.91
N SER A 76 -0.70 0.98 3.18
CA SER A 76 -0.10 2.27 2.87
C SER A 76 0.72 2.76 4.06
N TYR A 77 1.92 3.28 3.80
CA TYR A 77 2.83 3.80 4.80
C TYR A 77 3.09 5.30 4.54
N PRO A 78 2.69 6.21 5.45
CA PRO A 78 1.81 5.97 6.60
C PRO A 78 0.31 5.85 6.22
N MET A 79 -0.13 6.41 5.09
CA MET A 79 -1.56 6.44 4.71
C MET A 79 -1.73 6.54 3.20
N VAL A 80 -2.98 6.48 2.71
CA VAL A 80 -3.32 6.52 1.28
C VAL A 80 -2.74 7.73 0.54
N GLU A 81 -2.58 8.87 1.21
CA GLU A 81 -1.90 10.05 0.68
C GLU A 81 -0.45 9.80 0.27
N ALA A 82 0.19 8.71 0.73
CA ALA A 82 1.54 8.33 0.30
C ALA A 82 1.65 8.19 -1.22
N PHE A 83 0.54 7.87 -1.90
CA PHE A 83 0.48 7.85 -3.35
C PHE A 83 0.80 9.22 -4.00
N LYS A 84 0.52 10.32 -3.30
CA LYS A 84 0.77 11.68 -3.79
C LYS A 84 2.14 12.21 -3.41
N HIS A 85 2.91 11.43 -2.67
CA HIS A 85 4.22 11.85 -2.18
C HIS A 85 5.23 11.82 -3.34
N PRO A 86 5.94 12.92 -3.64
CA PRO A 86 6.92 12.98 -4.71
C PRO A 86 8.22 12.25 -4.30
N ILE A 87 8.21 10.92 -4.36
CA ILE A 87 9.34 10.08 -3.96
C ILE A 87 10.51 10.29 -4.93
N THR A 88 11.56 10.93 -4.44
CA THR A 88 12.85 11.07 -5.14
C THR A 88 13.95 10.21 -4.52
N ASN A 89 13.75 9.77 -3.28
CA ASN A 89 14.66 8.93 -2.52
C ASN A 89 13.88 8.09 -1.46
N HIS A 90 14.58 7.33 -0.61
CA HIS A 90 14.02 6.55 0.48
C HIS A 90 13.65 7.42 1.72
N GLU A 91 12.65 8.28 1.56
CA GLU A 91 12.21 9.19 2.61
C GLU A 91 11.47 8.49 3.75
N LEU A 92 11.86 8.84 4.98
CA LEU A 92 11.24 8.35 6.20
C LEU A 92 10.22 9.35 6.74
N TRP A 93 9.07 8.85 7.17
CA TRP A 93 8.05 9.63 7.85
C TRP A 93 7.88 9.17 9.30
N ASP A 94 7.76 10.14 10.23
CA ASP A 94 7.45 9.86 11.64
C ASP A 94 5.96 9.55 11.80
N ILE A 95 5.67 8.29 12.12
CA ILE A 95 4.31 7.77 12.25
C ILE A 95 3.55 8.48 13.38
N SER A 96 4.24 9.01 14.39
CA SER A 96 3.61 9.75 15.49
C SER A 96 2.95 11.05 15.06
N LEU A 97 3.34 11.60 13.90
CA LEU A 97 2.77 12.84 13.38
C LEU A 97 1.34 12.64 12.83
N GLY A 98 0.89 11.40 12.67
CA GLY A 98 -0.50 11.07 12.36
C GLY A 98 -1.06 11.94 11.23
N LYS A 99 -2.12 12.70 11.50
CA LYS A 99 -2.86 13.53 10.52
C LYS A 99 -2.02 14.60 9.83
N GLN A 100 -0.88 14.96 10.40
CA GLN A 100 0.00 15.97 9.81
C GLN A 100 0.58 15.52 8.46
N TYR A 101 0.70 14.21 8.21
CA TYR A 101 1.19 13.72 6.92
C TYR A 101 0.30 14.16 5.76
N LYS A 102 -1.02 14.08 5.91
CA LYS A 102 -1.97 14.53 4.89
C LYS A 102 -1.77 16.00 4.53
N SER A 103 -1.59 16.85 5.55
CA SER A 103 -1.30 18.27 5.34
C SER A 103 0.06 18.47 4.69
N HIS A 104 1.09 17.76 5.15
CA HIS A 104 2.43 17.82 4.57
C HIS A 104 2.42 17.46 3.08
N VAL A 105 1.85 16.30 2.72
CA VAL A 105 1.75 15.84 1.34
C VAL A 105 0.95 16.82 0.49
N SER A 106 -0.12 17.42 1.01
CA SER A 106 -0.88 18.44 0.24
C SER A 106 -0.07 19.67 -0.13
N CYS A 107 1.02 19.97 0.59
CA CYS A 107 1.91 21.09 0.27
C CYS A 107 2.99 20.73 -0.75
N ILE A 108 3.38 19.45 -0.85
CA ILE A 108 4.50 19.00 -1.67
C ILE A 108 4.08 18.19 -2.90
N CYS A 109 2.84 17.71 -2.97
CA CYS A 109 2.38 16.88 -4.08
C CYS A 109 2.35 17.66 -5.40
N ASP A 110 2.52 16.95 -6.51
CA ASP A 110 2.23 17.52 -7.83
C ASP A 110 0.76 17.95 -7.89
N LYS A 111 0.50 19.17 -8.36
CA LYS A 111 -0.86 19.72 -8.51
C LYS A 111 -1.77 18.83 -9.35
N LYS A 112 -1.20 18.04 -10.26
CA LYS A 112 -1.95 17.06 -11.06
C LYS A 112 -2.54 15.94 -10.20
N LEU A 113 -1.95 15.65 -9.04
CA LEU A 113 -2.40 14.62 -8.08
C LEU A 113 -3.25 15.14 -6.93
N GLU A 114 -3.51 16.45 -6.84
CA GLU A 114 -4.40 17.01 -5.82
C GLU A 114 -5.77 16.30 -5.84
N ASN A 115 -6.29 16.05 -7.05
CA ASN A 115 -7.52 15.31 -7.28
C ASN A 115 -7.26 13.93 -7.90
N PHE A 116 -7.63 12.85 -7.19
CA PHE A 116 -7.51 11.48 -7.70
C PHE A 116 -8.30 11.22 -8.99
N ASN A 117 -9.39 11.97 -9.21
CA ASN A 117 -10.23 11.86 -10.41
C ASN A 117 -9.71 12.73 -11.58
N ASN A 118 -8.40 12.98 -11.64
CA ASN A 118 -7.84 13.79 -12.71
C ASN A 118 -7.80 12.99 -14.03
N HIS A 119 -8.86 13.12 -14.82
CA HIS A 119 -8.98 12.50 -16.15
C HIS A 119 -7.99 13.04 -17.20
N PHE A 120 -7.21 14.08 -16.87
CA PHE A 120 -6.20 14.64 -17.77
C PHE A 120 -4.85 13.91 -17.69
N LEU A 121 -4.65 13.03 -16.70
CA LEU A 121 -3.43 12.25 -16.58
C LEU A 121 -3.42 11.08 -17.57
N ASN A 122 -2.43 11.07 -18.45
CA ASN A 122 -2.20 9.94 -19.35
C ASN A 122 -1.49 8.79 -18.62
N LYS A 123 -1.35 7.65 -19.29
CA LYS A 123 -0.76 6.44 -18.70
C LYS A 123 0.71 6.62 -18.27
N GLU A 124 1.50 7.34 -19.04
CA GLU A 124 2.91 7.62 -18.73
C GLU A 124 3.02 8.48 -17.45
N GLN A 125 2.17 9.50 -17.32
CA GLN A 125 2.13 10.34 -16.13
C GLN A 125 1.67 9.57 -14.89
N TRP A 126 0.65 8.70 -15.02
CA TRP A 126 0.29 7.79 -13.92
C TRP A 126 1.45 6.87 -13.54
N SER A 127 2.16 6.34 -14.55
CA SER A 127 3.30 5.45 -14.34
C SER A 127 4.45 6.19 -13.63
N SER A 128 4.71 7.46 -13.96
CA SER A 128 5.76 8.24 -13.27
C SER A 128 5.47 8.46 -11.78
N PHE A 129 4.20 8.46 -11.36
CA PHE A 129 3.84 8.55 -9.95
C PHE A 129 3.86 7.19 -9.23
N LEU A 130 3.63 6.09 -9.95
CA LEU A 130 3.60 4.73 -9.39
C LEU A 130 4.98 4.09 -9.29
N LEU A 131 5.83 4.29 -10.31
CA LEU A 131 7.16 3.67 -10.43
C LEU A 131 8.06 3.87 -9.19
N PRO A 132 8.16 5.07 -8.60
CA PRO A 132 8.98 5.28 -7.40
C PRO A 132 8.61 4.38 -6.22
N HIS A 133 7.32 3.98 -6.09
CA HIS A 133 6.91 3.06 -5.04
C HIS A 133 7.47 1.65 -5.25
N ILE A 134 7.70 1.21 -6.48
CA ILE A 134 8.39 -0.06 -6.76
C ILE A 134 9.85 0.02 -6.35
N PHE A 135 10.49 1.18 -6.53
CA PHE A 135 11.90 1.37 -6.12
C PHE A 135 12.01 1.31 -4.60
N ILE A 136 11.04 1.88 -3.87
CA ILE A 136 10.97 1.75 -2.41
C ILE A 136 10.81 0.29 -1.98
N VAL A 137 9.93 -0.48 -2.63
CA VAL A 137 9.77 -1.91 -2.29
C VAL A 137 11.05 -2.70 -2.56
N ASN A 138 11.71 -2.45 -3.70
CA ASN A 138 13.00 -3.07 -4.03
C ASN A 138 14.10 -2.64 -3.04
N PHE A 139 14.06 -1.41 -2.55
CA PHE A 139 14.98 -0.92 -1.51
C PHE A 139 14.72 -1.63 -0.17
N ILE A 140 13.46 -1.73 0.26
CA ILE A 140 13.07 -2.44 1.48
C ILE A 140 13.55 -3.90 1.47
N ILE A 141 13.40 -4.60 0.34
CA ILE A 141 13.63 -6.04 0.26
C ILE A 141 15.08 -6.37 -0.12
N ASN A 142 15.63 -5.68 -1.12
CA ASN A 142 16.91 -6.00 -1.75
C ASN A 142 17.98 -4.92 -1.52
N GLN A 143 17.67 -3.82 -0.81
CA GLN A 143 18.59 -2.69 -0.60
C GLN A 143 19.04 -2.00 -1.91
N ARG A 144 18.17 -2.01 -2.92
CA ARG A 144 18.38 -1.35 -4.21
C ARG A 144 17.27 -0.35 -4.51
N PHE A 145 17.64 0.91 -4.73
CA PHE A 145 16.71 1.97 -5.13
C PHE A 145 16.66 2.08 -6.66
N ASP A 146 16.21 1.00 -7.30
CA ASP A 146 16.07 0.89 -8.75
C ASP A 146 14.83 0.05 -9.09
N TYR A 147 14.50 -0.02 -10.38
CA TYR A 147 13.49 -0.95 -10.85
C TYR A 147 14.06 -2.38 -10.85
N PRO A 148 13.28 -3.40 -10.42
CA PRO A 148 13.77 -4.78 -10.39
C PRO A 148 14.24 -5.27 -11.77
N LEU A 149 15.19 -6.20 -11.81
CA LEU A 149 15.82 -6.61 -13.08
C LEU A 149 14.91 -7.47 -13.95
N ASN A 150 13.94 -8.15 -13.34
CA ASN A 150 12.98 -9.01 -14.01
C ASN A 150 11.72 -9.18 -13.15
N TYR A 151 10.64 -9.61 -13.80
CA TYR A 151 9.34 -9.77 -13.15
C TYR A 151 9.34 -10.82 -12.03
N GLN A 152 10.22 -11.82 -12.06
CA GLN A 152 10.28 -12.85 -11.00
C GLN A 152 10.71 -12.28 -9.65
N GLU A 153 11.43 -11.15 -9.63
CA GLU A 153 11.74 -10.44 -8.39
C GLU A 153 10.48 -9.93 -7.67
N ILE A 154 9.44 -9.56 -8.42
CA ILE A 154 8.16 -9.08 -7.87
C ILE A 154 7.49 -10.14 -7.00
N ASN A 155 7.73 -11.44 -7.24
CA ASN A 155 7.18 -12.52 -6.41
C ASN A 155 7.65 -12.46 -4.95
N LYS A 156 8.77 -11.78 -4.67
CA LYS A 156 9.28 -11.56 -3.32
C LYS A 156 8.61 -10.37 -2.64
N PHE A 157 7.94 -9.51 -3.40
CA PHE A 157 7.38 -8.23 -2.97
C PHE A 157 6.00 -8.41 -2.34
N ASN A 158 5.87 -9.34 -1.38
CA ASN A 158 4.61 -9.55 -0.69
C ASN A 158 4.46 -8.63 0.54
N GLN A 159 3.22 -8.38 0.94
CA GLN A 159 2.87 -7.43 2.00
C GLN A 159 3.42 -7.83 3.37
N ASN A 160 3.53 -9.14 3.64
CA ASN A 160 4.09 -9.65 4.89
C ASN A 160 5.58 -9.30 5.02
N THR A 161 6.38 -9.60 3.98
CA THR A 161 7.80 -9.25 3.94
C THR A 161 8.01 -7.73 4.05
N ILE A 162 7.22 -6.94 3.31
CA ILE A 162 7.30 -5.47 3.36
C ILE A 162 7.04 -4.96 4.77
N TYR A 163 5.97 -5.45 5.42
CA TYR A 163 5.67 -5.09 6.80
C TYR A 163 6.78 -5.49 7.77
N GLN A 164 7.28 -6.73 7.69
CA GLN A 164 8.35 -7.22 8.58
C GLN A 164 9.61 -6.34 8.49
N LYS A 165 10.01 -5.97 7.26
CA LYS A 165 11.16 -5.09 7.02
C LYS A 165 10.91 -3.68 7.52
N GLN A 166 9.77 -3.07 7.17
CA GLN A 166 9.38 -1.76 7.71
C GLN A 166 9.39 -1.78 9.25
N HIS A 167 8.88 -2.86 9.84
CA HIS A 167 8.75 -3.03 11.28
C HIS A 167 10.10 -3.12 11.99
N GLN A 168 10.98 -4.00 11.51
CA GLN A 168 12.29 -4.25 12.12
C GLN A 168 13.27 -3.11 11.90
N ASP A 169 13.29 -2.55 10.68
CA ASP A 169 14.36 -1.64 10.26
C ASP A 169 14.04 -0.17 10.57
N TYR A 170 12.75 0.22 10.68
CA TYR A 170 12.35 1.63 10.84
C TYR A 170 11.32 1.89 11.95
N ILE A 171 10.30 1.04 12.09
CA ILE A 171 9.21 1.28 13.04
C ILE A 171 9.66 1.03 14.48
N ILE A 172 10.25 -0.14 14.78
CA ILE A 172 10.79 -0.44 16.12
C ILE A 172 11.90 0.56 16.51
N PRO A 173 12.91 0.83 15.66
CA PRO A 173 14.05 1.63 16.09
C PRO A 173 13.74 3.13 16.22
N GLU A 174 12.91 3.67 15.32
CA GLU A 174 12.74 5.12 15.19
C GLU A 174 11.28 5.58 15.19
N ASN A 175 10.30 4.67 15.26
CA ASN A 175 8.89 4.99 15.06
C ASN A 175 8.63 5.69 13.71
N LYS A 176 9.39 5.30 12.69
CA LYS A 176 9.29 5.81 11.32
C LYS A 176 8.94 4.70 10.35
N CYS A 177 8.47 5.07 9.16
CA CYS A 177 8.33 4.17 8.03
C CYS A 177 8.86 4.82 6.76
N LEU A 178 9.37 4.01 5.82
CA LEU A 178 9.55 4.49 4.46
C LEU A 178 8.18 4.79 3.87
N VAL A 179 8.07 5.93 3.19
CA VAL A 179 6.84 6.33 2.50
C VAL A 179 6.56 5.36 1.35
N LEU A 180 5.40 4.70 1.38
CA LEU A 180 5.04 3.67 0.41
C LEU A 180 3.53 3.60 0.21
N SER A 181 3.08 3.78 -1.04
CA SER A 181 1.75 3.40 -1.49
C SER A 181 1.76 1.99 -2.07
N PRO A 182 0.79 1.13 -1.73
CA PRO A 182 0.73 -0.22 -2.26
C PRO A 182 0.18 -0.29 -3.69
N PHE A 183 -0.33 0.81 -4.25
CA PHE A 183 -1.04 0.78 -5.52
C PHE A 183 -0.19 0.30 -6.70
N ALA A 184 1.10 0.65 -6.72
CA ALA A 184 1.99 0.20 -7.78
C ALA A 184 2.17 -1.32 -7.75
N LEU A 185 2.36 -1.89 -6.56
CA LEU A 185 2.49 -3.33 -6.36
C LEU A 185 1.17 -4.06 -6.66
N PHE A 186 0.04 -3.53 -6.20
CA PHE A 186 -1.29 -4.04 -6.55
C PHE A 186 -1.47 -4.14 -8.08
N LEU A 187 -1.10 -3.09 -8.82
CA LEU A 187 -1.22 -3.09 -10.28
C LEU A 187 -0.30 -4.12 -10.94
N LEU A 188 0.93 -4.30 -10.46
CA LEU A 188 1.83 -5.34 -10.99
C LEU A 188 1.32 -6.77 -10.70
N GLU A 189 0.72 -6.98 -9.54
CA GLU A 189 0.08 -8.27 -9.23
C GLU A 189 -1.14 -8.52 -10.10
N PHE A 190 -1.93 -7.48 -10.39
CA PHE A 190 -3.18 -7.61 -11.16
C PHE A 190 -2.96 -7.69 -12.68
N LEU A 191 -2.03 -6.89 -13.22
CA LEU A 191 -1.76 -6.78 -14.66
C LEU A 191 -0.56 -7.61 -15.13
N GLY A 192 0.26 -8.10 -14.20
CA GLY A 192 1.31 -9.07 -14.47
C GLY A 192 2.55 -8.50 -15.18
N GLU A 193 3.33 -9.42 -15.75
CA GLU A 193 4.56 -9.16 -16.51
C GLU A 193 4.38 -8.13 -17.63
N LYS A 194 3.19 -8.06 -18.24
CA LYS A 194 2.89 -7.07 -19.27
C LYS A 194 3.02 -5.63 -18.76
N LEU A 195 2.54 -5.33 -17.55
CA LEU A 195 2.72 -4.00 -16.96
C LEU A 195 4.19 -3.78 -16.58
N PHE A 196 4.85 -4.83 -16.08
CA PHE A 196 6.25 -4.75 -15.70
C PHE A 196 7.14 -4.32 -16.87
N ASP A 197 6.98 -4.97 -18.03
CA ASP A 197 7.72 -4.66 -19.25
C ASP A 197 7.42 -3.26 -19.78
N GLU A 198 6.16 -2.85 -19.69
CA GLU A 198 5.76 -1.50 -20.10
C GLU A 198 6.42 -0.42 -19.24
N TRP A 199 6.43 -0.59 -17.92
CA TRP A 199 7.11 0.31 -16.99
C TRP A 199 8.63 0.32 -17.20
N GLN A 200 9.24 -0.83 -17.51
CA GLN A 200 10.65 -0.89 -17.89
C GLN A 200 10.93 -0.06 -19.16
N ASN A 201 10.05 -0.12 -20.16
CA ASN A 201 10.19 0.66 -21.39
C ASN A 201 10.08 2.18 -21.13
N ILE A 202 9.10 2.60 -20.33
CA ILE A 202 8.95 4.01 -19.94
C ILE A 202 10.22 4.54 -19.25
N LEU A 203 10.81 3.76 -18.34
CA LEU A 203 12.07 4.14 -17.68
C LEU A 203 13.23 4.27 -18.66
N ASN A 204 13.35 3.35 -19.61
CA ASN A 204 14.39 3.38 -20.64
C ASN A 204 14.25 4.57 -21.60
N GLU A 205 13.05 5.12 -21.77
CA GLU A 205 12.80 6.32 -22.57
C GLU A 205 13.14 7.60 -21.81
N ILE A 206 12.86 7.66 -20.50
CA ILE A 206 13.19 8.82 -19.64
C ILE A 206 14.71 8.94 -19.40
N GLY A 207 15.43 7.83 -19.38
CA GLY A 207 16.89 7.80 -19.19
C GLY A 207 17.72 8.12 -20.44
N LYS A 208 17.09 8.37 -21.59
CA LYS A 208 17.74 8.85 -22.83
C LYS A 208 17.70 10.36 -22.92
#